data_AF-A0A970Y7M7-F1
#
_entry.id   AF-A0A970Y7M7-F1
#
_cell.length_a   1.000
_cell.length_b   1.000
_cell.length_c   1.000
_cell.angle_alpha   90.00
_cell.angle_beta   90.00
_cell.angle_gamma   90.00
#
_symmetry.space_group_name_H-M   'P 1'
#
loop_
_entity.id
_entity.type
_entity.pdbx_description
1 polymer ?
#
loop_
_entity_poly.entity_id
_entity_poly.type
_entity_poly.pdbx_seq_one_letter_code
_entity_poly.pdbx_strand_id
1 'polypeptide(L)' 'MGVRFTPQAERQYLERLGYILVKSPAGAETVQRRAEAAVAQLRAHPHSGHAIPEFPDLPHREVRVPPFRFFYRVVGDTV' A
#
# COMPACT_ATOMS: atom_id res chain seq x y z
N MET A 1 -8.51 -13.16 -2.72
CA MET A 1 -7.04 -12.98 -2.85
C MET A 1 -6.43 -12.63 -1.51
N GLY A 2 -5.28 -13.19 -1.15
CA GLY A 2 -4.53 -12.82 0.04
C GLY A 2 -3.73 -11.53 -0.19
N VAL A 3 -3.62 -10.66 0.81
CA VAL A 3 -2.73 -9.48 0.75
C VAL A 3 -1.66 -9.67 1.81
N ARG A 4 -0.39 -9.58 1.41
CA ARG A 4 0.76 -9.74 2.31
C ARG A 4 1.75 -8.61 2.10
N PHE A 5 2.17 -8.00 3.21
CA PHE A 5 3.28 -7.06 3.17
C PHE A 5 4.60 -7.81 3.18
N THR A 6 5.58 -7.30 2.43
CA THR A 6 6.96 -7.71 2.67
C THR A 6 7.41 -7.16 4.03
N PRO A 7 8.36 -7.81 4.73
CA PRO A 7 8.87 -7.30 6.00
C PRO A 7 9.41 -5.86 5.89
N GLN A 8 9.95 -5.49 4.73
CA GLN A 8 10.40 -4.12 4.47
C GLN A 8 9.22 -3.14 4.35
N ALA A 9 8.19 -3.50 3.57
CA ALA A 9 7.03 -2.64 3.37
C ALA A 9 6.27 -2.40 4.68
N GLU A 10 6.10 -3.44 5.50
CA GLU A 10 5.46 -3.34 6.82
C GLU A 10 6.24 -2.39 7.74
N ARG A 11 7.56 -2.57 7.87
CA ARG A 11 8.40 -1.67 8.68
C ARG A 11 8.31 -0.22 8.21
N GLN A 12 8.47 0.03 6.91
CA GLN A 12 8.43 1.38 6.35
C GLN A 12 7.06 2.04 6.55
N TYR A 13 5.97 1.28 6.40
CA TYR A 13 4.62 1.78 6.64
C TYR A 13 4.41 2.16 8.11
N LEU A 14 4.73 1.24 9.03
CA LEU A 14 4.53 1.45 10.47
C LEU A 14 5.41 2.57 11.02
N GLU A 15 6.67 2.68 10.59
CA GLU A 15 7.57 3.76 11.01
C GLU A 15 7.03 5.13 10.59
N ARG A 16 6.61 5.27 9.33
CA ARG A 16 6.07 6.53 8.81
C ARG A 16 4.71 6.86 9.41
N LEU A 17 3.86 5.86 9.65
CA LEU A 17 2.59 6.06 10.34
C LEU A 17 2.83 6.52 11.78
N GLY A 18 3.81 5.93 12.47
CA GLY A 18 4.24 6.35 13.81
C GLY A 18 4.74 7.80 13.84
N TYR A 19 5.50 8.22 12.82
CA TYR A 19 5.90 9.62 12.67
C TYR A 19 4.70 10.58 12.56
N ILE A 20 3.69 10.21 11.78
CA ILE A 20 2.45 11.01 11.65
C ILE A 20 1.70 11.01 12.97
N LEU A 21 1.60 9.86 13.64
CA LEU A 21 0.87 9.68 14.90
C LEU A 21 1.37 10.62 16.00
N VAL A 22 2.69 10.77 16.14
CA VAL A 22 3.31 11.68 17.12
C VAL A 22 2.89 13.14 16.88
N LYS A 23 2.66 13.53 15.63
CA LYS A 23 2.31 14.91 15.25
C LYS A 23 0.81 15.17 15.21
N SER A 24 0.04 14.18 14.75
CA SER A 24 -1.41 14.28 14.56
C SER A 24 -2.04 12.89 14.61
N PRO A 25 -2.66 12.51 15.73
CA PRO A 25 -3.37 11.25 15.85
C PRO A 25 -4.52 11.11 14.82
N ALA A 26 -5.31 12.16 14.62
CA ALA A 26 -6.38 12.17 13.63
C ALA A 26 -5.85 12.02 12.18
N GLY A 27 -4.69 12.62 11.90
CA GLY A 27 -4.02 12.45 10.62
C GLY A 27 -3.55 11.01 10.39
N ALA A 28 -2.97 10.38 11.41
CA ALA A 28 -2.56 8.98 11.33
C ALA A 28 -3.76 8.05 11.12
N GLU A 29 -4.86 8.25 11.85
CA GLU A 29 -6.10 7.48 11.66
C GLU A 29 -6.64 7.62 10.23
N THR A 30 -6.65 8.85 9.70
CA THR A 30 -7.10 9.11 8.33
C THR A 30 -6.26 8.36 7.30
N VAL A 31 -4.93 8.37 7.47
CA VAL A 31 -4.01 7.65 6.57
C VAL A 31 -4.19 6.14 6.69
N GLN A 32 -4.32 5.63 7.91
CA GLN A 32 -4.57 4.21 8.16
C GLN A 32 -5.86 3.73 7.47
N ARG A 33 -6.98 4.45 7.64
CA ARG A 33 -8.25 4.10 7.00
C ARG A 33 -8.16 4.05 5.47
N ARG A 34 -7.41 4.97 4.86
CA ARG A 34 -7.17 4.96 3.40
C ARG A 34 -6.34 3.75 2.98
N ALA A 35 -5.32 3.38 3.77
CA ALA A 35 -4.50 2.20 3.50
C ALA A 35 -5.33 0.90 3.63
N GLU A 36 -6.19 0.80 4.63
CA GLU A 36 -7.11 -0.34 4.80
C GLU A 36 -8.09 -0.46 3.64
N ALA A 37 -8.66 0.67 3.17
CA ALA A 37 -9.53 0.69 2.01
C ALA A 37 -8.80 0.21 0.74
N ALA A 38 -7.54 0.63 0.55
CA ALA A 38 -6.71 0.17 -0.57
C ALA A 38 -6.44 -1.35 -0.50
N VAL A 39 -6.14 -1.89 0.69
CA VAL A 39 -5.97 -3.33 0.91
C VAL A 39 -7.25 -4.10 0.59
N ALA A 40 -8.41 -3.59 1.03
CA ALA A 40 -9.70 -4.19 0.72
C ALA A 40 -9.98 -4.20 -0.79
N GLN A 41 -9.69 -3.09 -1.49
CA GLN A 41 -9.81 -3.01 -2.94
C GLN A 41 -8.88 -4.02 -3.64
N LEU A 42 -7.63 -4.17 -3.20
CA LEU A 42 -6.69 -5.13 -3.79
C LEU A 42 -7.12 -6.58 -3.60
N ARG A 43 -7.80 -6.91 -2.50
CA ARG A 43 -8.38 -8.26 -2.29
C ARG A 43 -9.43 -8.61 -3.33
N ALA A 44 -10.23 -7.62 -3.76
CA ALA A 44 -11.31 -7.79 -4.73
C ALA A 44 -10.84 -7.60 -6.19
N HIS A 45 -9.94 -6.64 -6.42
CA HIS A 45 -9.48 -6.19 -7.73
C HIS A 45 -7.94 -6.03 -7.74
N PRO A 46 -7.19 -7.13 -7.70
CA PRO A 46 -5.72 -7.12 -7.56
C PRO A 46 -5.00 -6.43 -8.73
N HIS A 47 -5.59 -6.41 -9.92
CA HIS A 47 -5.01 -5.79 -11.10
C HIS A 47 -5.43 -4.32 -11.31
N SER A 48 -6.18 -3.73 -10.37
CA SER A 48 -6.68 -2.35 -10.48
C SER A 48 -5.60 -1.27 -10.26
N GLY A 49 -4.45 -1.62 -9.69
CA GLY A 49 -3.32 -0.70 -9.52
C GLY A 49 -2.67 -0.33 -10.84
N HIS A 50 -2.11 0.87 -10.88
CA HIS A 50 -1.48 1.45 -12.06
C HIS A 50 -0.12 0.79 -12.31
N ALA A 51 0.24 0.60 -13.58
CA ALA A 51 1.61 0.22 -13.94
C ALA A 51 2.56 1.36 -13.55
N ILE A 52 3.75 1.06 -13.06
CA ILE A 52 4.67 2.08 -12.56
C ILE A 52 5.42 2.67 -13.76
N PRO A 53 5.21 3.96 -14.12
CA PRO A 53 5.83 4.53 -15.31
C PRO A 53 7.36 4.52 -15.25
N GLU A 54 7.94 4.63 -14.05
CA GLU A 54 9.38 4.62 -13.82
C GLU A 54 10.02 3.24 -14.03
N PHE A 55 9.23 2.16 -14.00
CA PHE A 55 9.70 0.78 -14.12
C PHE A 55 8.76 -0.05 -15.01
N PRO A 56 8.65 0.28 -16.31
CA PRO A 56 7.65 -0.33 -17.20
C PRO A 56 7.87 -1.84 -17.42
N ASP A 57 9.12 -2.31 -17.31
CA ASP A 57 9.47 -3.71 -17.54
C ASP A 57 9.29 -4.59 -16.29
N LEU A 58 8.99 -4.00 -15.14
CA LEU A 58 8.79 -4.75 -13.89
C LEU A 58 7.31 -5.16 -13.73
N PRO A 59 7.02 -6.34 -13.15
CA PRO A 59 5.65 -6.81 -12.92
C PRO A 59 4.94 -6.08 -11.76
N HIS A 60 5.50 -4.96 -11.31
CA HIS A 60 5.02 -4.22 -10.16
C HIS A 60 3.98 -3.18 -10.56
N ARG A 61 3.06 -2.93 -9.64
CA ARG A 61 1.97 -1.96 -9.75
C ARG A 61 1.97 -1.06 -8.53
N GLU A 62 1.27 0.05 -8.64
CA GLU A 62 1.08 0.97 -7.52
C GLU A 62 -0.38 1.18 -7.16
N VAL A 63 -0.59 1.44 -5.87
CA VAL A 63 -1.76 2.14 -5.36
C VAL A 63 -1.31 3.41 -4.65
N ARG A 64 -1.92 4.54 -5.02
CA ARG A 64 -1.66 5.83 -4.41
C ARG A 64 -2.57 6.02 -3.20
N VAL A 65 -1.98 6.12 -2.02
CA VAL A 65 -2.68 6.32 -0.75
C VAL A 65 -2.03 7.51 -0.04
N PRO A 66 -2.35 8.76 -0.43
CA PRO A 66 -1.62 9.93 0.05
C PRO A 66 -1.50 9.97 1.59
N PRO A 67 -0.29 10.15 2.14
CA PRO A 67 0.97 10.56 1.46
C PRO A 67 1.84 9.41 0.92
N PHE A 68 1.38 8.16 0.96
CA PHE A 68 2.12 6.97 0.54
C PHE A 68 1.82 6.53 -0.90
N ARG A 69 2.80 5.83 -1.49
CA ARG A 69 2.67 5.04 -2.72
C ARG A 69 3.03 3.61 -2.36
N PHE A 70 2.07 2.71 -2.42
CA PHE A 70 2.30 1.29 -2.18
C PHE A 70 2.66 0.62 -3.49
N PHE A 71 3.83 0.01 -3.54
CA PHE A 71 4.25 -0.84 -4.64
C PHE A 71 3.94 -2.29 -4.32
N TYR A 72 3.34 -3.01 -5.26
CA TYR A 72 2.93 -4.39 -5.07
C TYR A 72 3.05 -5.19 -6.37
N ARG A 73 2.92 -6.51 -6.30
CA ARG A 73 2.82 -7.38 -7.48
C ARG A 73 1.84 -8.52 -7.18
N VAL A 74 1.25 -9.10 -8.21
CA VAL A 74 0.36 -10.24 -8.04
C VAL A 74 1.15 -11.53 -8.28
N VAL A 75 1.14 -12.46 -7.34
CA VAL A 75 1.80 -13.78 -7.42
C VAL A 75 0.80 -14.86 -7.01
N GLY A 76 0.32 -15.63 -7.99
CA GLY A 76 -0.75 -16.61 -7.76
C GLY A 76 -1.98 -15.92 -7.17
N ASP A 77 -2.45 -16.41 -6.02
CA ASP A 77 -3.58 -15.84 -5.26
C ASP A 77 -3.17 -14.82 -4.19
N THR A 78 -1.97 -14.25 -4.29
CA THR A 78 -1.45 -13.26 -3.34
C THR A 78 -1.06 -11.95 -4.03
N VAL A 79 -1.37 -10.85 -3.34
CA VAL A 79 -0.95 -9.48 -3.61
C VAL A 79 0.08 -9.06 -2.57
#